data_AF-A0A9L0S6Q6-F1
#
_entry.id   AF-A0A9L0S6Q6-F1
#
_cell.length_a   1.000
_cell.length_b   1.000
_cell.length_c   1.000
_cell.angle_alpha   90.00
_cell.angle_beta   90.00
_cell.angle_gamma   90.00
#
_symmetry.space_group_name_H-M   'P 1'
#
loop_
_entity.id
_entity.type
_entity.pdbx_description
1 polymer ?
#
loop_
_entity_poly.entity_id
_entity_poly.type
_entity_poly.pdbx_seq_one_letter_code
_entity_poly.pdbx_strand_id
1 'polypeptide(L)'
;MCKNCCSSIQQFIKAPDQKENNKHTELCPEDLEMCKLSENAFRIGIVKKLNEVKGNIEKQVNEFWSYFTKEIGTIKKNQSEILEIKNAMDHIKQNTDSLNACVDTIEEKISIIEDRQVQWLQTEENRELRIKITEENLPEIADSIRKCNLRIIGIPEGMGKENSAKSVLNDIIADNFTNLEIEREMCVEEAFRSPRFVNVKRPTARHIVVKTAKMNDKVRIIRAARQKKITYKGTPHRLSVDFSTETLQVRSDWNDILKTLKDKNLQPRIGYPAKISFRYEGEIKSFPDKQKLREFAATRPPPAEILKKVLIPE
;
A
#
# COMPACT_ATOMS: atom_id res chain seq x y z
N MET A 1 -26.91 12.18 -20.48
CA MET A 1 -27.27 13.56 -20.86
C MET A 1 -27.09 13.69 -22.37
N CYS A 2 -28.13 13.46 -23.18
CA CYS A 2 -28.16 13.84 -24.59
C CYS A 2 -29.60 13.69 -25.12
N LYS A 3 -30.49 14.56 -24.61
CA LYS A 3 -31.71 14.96 -25.29
C LYS A 3 -31.54 16.47 -25.44
N ASN A 4 -31.44 16.97 -26.67
CA ASN A 4 -31.60 18.37 -27.12
C ASN A 4 -30.60 18.71 -28.24
N CYS A 5 -30.88 18.26 -29.47
CA CYS A 5 -30.25 18.90 -30.64
C CYS A 5 -31.05 18.71 -31.94
N CYS A 6 -32.38 18.69 -31.88
CA CYS A 6 -33.21 18.52 -33.09
C CYS A 6 -34.34 19.56 -33.22
N SER A 7 -34.15 20.78 -32.69
CA SER A 7 -35.18 21.83 -32.73
C SER A 7 -34.80 23.09 -33.52
N SER A 8 -33.73 23.08 -34.33
CA SER A 8 -33.25 24.33 -34.97
C SER A 8 -33.32 24.38 -36.50
N ILE A 9 -33.95 23.42 -37.19
CA ILE A 9 -34.00 23.41 -38.66
C ILE A 9 -35.30 24.01 -39.24
N GLN A 10 -36.29 24.38 -38.41
CA GLN A 10 -37.55 24.98 -38.90
C GLN A 10 -37.50 26.50 -39.19
N GLN A 11 -36.38 27.20 -39.03
CA GLN A 11 -36.34 28.67 -39.11
C GLN A 11 -35.87 29.28 -40.45
N PHE A 12 -35.54 28.48 -41.48
CA PHE A 12 -34.92 29.00 -42.70
C PHE A 12 -35.70 28.81 -44.01
N ILE A 13 -37.03 28.75 -43.94
CA ILE A 13 -37.87 28.89 -45.14
C ILE A 13 -38.82 30.08 -44.94
N LYS A 14 -38.28 31.29 -45.07
CA LYS A 14 -39.13 32.45 -45.39
C LYS A 14 -39.33 32.45 -46.90
N ALA A 15 -40.54 32.14 -47.34
CA ALA A 15 -40.97 32.39 -48.71
C ALA A 15 -40.78 33.89 -49.01
N PRO A 16 -40.37 34.28 -50.24
CA PRO A 16 -40.34 35.69 -50.58
C PRO A 16 -41.76 36.24 -50.56
N ASP A 17 -41.99 37.30 -49.79
CA ASP A 17 -43.24 38.04 -49.76
C ASP A 17 -43.64 38.41 -51.18
N GLN A 18 -44.78 37.89 -51.64
CA GLN A 18 -45.45 38.37 -52.83
C GLN A 18 -45.94 39.80 -52.56
N LYS A 19 -45.13 40.79 -52.94
CA LYS A 19 -45.65 42.15 -53.13
C LYS A 19 -46.48 42.16 -54.40
N GLU A 20 -47.78 41.92 -54.25
CA GLU A 20 -48.79 42.33 -55.24
C GLU A 20 -48.69 43.85 -55.42
N ASN A 21 -47.87 44.28 -56.38
CA ASN A 21 -47.98 45.62 -56.94
C ASN A 21 -49.03 45.58 -58.05
N ASN A 22 -50.31 45.48 -57.67
CA ASN A 22 -51.41 45.93 -58.52
C ASN A 22 -51.39 47.46 -58.56
N LYS A 23 -50.46 48.02 -59.35
CA LYS A 23 -50.62 49.38 -59.87
C LYS A 23 -51.35 49.24 -61.20
N HIS A 24 -52.65 49.51 -61.17
CA HIS A 24 -53.38 49.92 -62.36
C HIS A 24 -52.56 51.03 -63.03
N THR A 25 -52.15 50.79 -64.28
CA THR A 25 -51.51 51.81 -65.11
C THR A 25 -52.55 52.90 -65.39
N GLU A 26 -52.59 53.93 -64.54
CA GLU A 26 -53.14 55.23 -64.90
C GLU A 26 -52.29 55.75 -66.07
N LEU A 27 -52.92 55.90 -67.25
CA LEU A 27 -52.34 56.59 -68.40
C LEU A 27 -51.97 58.02 -67.98
N CYS A 28 -50.71 58.39 -68.19
CA CYS A 28 -50.20 59.70 -67.84
C CYS A 28 -50.80 60.75 -68.81
N PRO A 29 -51.05 62.02 -68.41
CA PRO A 29 -51.64 63.02 -69.30
C PRO A 29 -50.83 63.30 -70.57
N GLU A 30 -49.54 62.95 -70.58
CA GLU A 30 -48.63 63.05 -71.73
C GLU A 30 -48.84 61.94 -72.78
N ASP A 31 -49.56 60.86 -72.45
CA ASP A 31 -49.90 59.78 -73.39
C ASP A 31 -51.05 60.18 -74.35
N LEU A 32 -51.74 61.29 -74.07
CA LEU A 32 -52.89 61.78 -74.85
C LEU A 32 -52.51 62.77 -75.97
N GLU A 33 -51.27 63.26 -76.02
CA GLU A 33 -50.78 64.13 -77.10
C GLU A 33 -50.23 63.38 -78.33
N MET A 34 -49.98 62.08 -78.20
CA MET A 34 -49.58 61.23 -79.32
C MET A 34 -50.68 61.07 -80.39
N CYS A 35 -51.95 61.33 -80.04
CA CYS A 35 -53.10 61.21 -80.93
C CYS A 35 -53.31 62.42 -81.88
N LYS A 36 -52.45 63.44 -81.83
CA LYS A 36 -52.53 64.65 -82.71
C LYS A 36 -51.32 64.84 -83.63
N LEU A 37 -50.37 63.91 -83.64
CA LEU A 37 -49.15 63.99 -84.44
C LEU A 37 -49.35 63.37 -85.84
N SER A 38 -48.60 63.85 -86.84
CA SER A 38 -48.58 63.18 -88.15
C SER A 38 -47.98 61.78 -88.01
N GLU A 39 -48.42 60.84 -88.86
CA GLU A 39 -48.13 59.41 -88.75
C GLU A 39 -46.63 59.09 -88.57
N ASN A 40 -45.74 59.90 -89.16
CA ASN A 40 -44.29 59.77 -89.02
C ASN A 40 -43.77 60.17 -87.63
N ALA A 41 -44.30 61.22 -87.01
CA ALA A 41 -43.89 61.68 -85.68
C ALA A 41 -44.35 60.71 -84.58
N PHE A 42 -45.54 60.11 -84.74
CA PHE A 42 -46.04 59.04 -83.87
C PHE A 42 -45.15 57.78 -83.93
N ARG A 43 -44.77 57.34 -85.14
CA ARG A 43 -43.85 56.20 -85.32
C ARG A 43 -42.49 56.42 -84.64
N ILE A 44 -41.93 57.64 -84.74
CA ILE A 44 -40.65 57.99 -84.09
C ILE A 44 -40.77 57.98 -82.55
N GLY A 45 -41.88 58.47 -82.00
CA GLY A 45 -42.16 58.44 -80.56
C GLY A 45 -42.22 57.02 -79.99
N ILE A 46 -42.90 56.10 -80.70
CA ILE A 46 -42.95 54.67 -80.33
C ILE A 46 -41.57 54.03 -80.35
N VAL A 47 -40.77 54.27 -81.41
CA VAL A 47 -39.42 53.71 -81.52
C VAL A 47 -38.53 54.20 -80.36
N LYS A 48 -38.65 55.48 -79.97
CA LYS A 48 -37.89 56.04 -78.85
C LYS A 48 -38.29 55.38 -77.52
N LYS A 49 -39.59 55.20 -77.26
CA LYS A 49 -40.08 54.49 -76.06
C LYS A 49 -39.68 53.02 -76.03
N LEU A 50 -39.74 52.33 -77.17
CA LEU A 50 -39.29 50.94 -77.29
C LEU A 50 -37.78 50.79 -77.00
N ASN A 51 -36.96 51.71 -77.50
CA ASN A 51 -35.52 51.72 -77.22
C ASN A 51 -35.22 52.02 -75.74
N GLU A 52 -35.98 52.91 -75.11
CA GLU A 52 -35.87 53.23 -73.69
C GLU A 52 -36.25 52.03 -72.80
N VAL A 53 -37.35 51.35 -73.14
CA VAL A 53 -37.77 50.09 -72.48
C VAL A 53 -36.71 49.00 -72.68
N LYS A 54 -36.19 48.83 -73.90
CA LYS A 54 -35.12 47.87 -74.21
C LYS A 54 -33.88 48.12 -73.36
N GLY A 55 -33.41 49.37 -73.28
CA GLY A 55 -32.24 49.73 -72.48
C GLY A 55 -32.42 49.52 -70.98
N ASN A 56 -33.63 49.77 -70.45
CA ASN A 56 -33.94 49.48 -69.04
C ASN A 56 -33.99 47.98 -68.75
N ILE A 57 -34.57 47.18 -69.66
CA ILE A 57 -34.58 45.72 -69.55
C ILE A 57 -33.15 45.18 -69.59
N GLU A 58 -32.32 45.64 -70.52
CA GLU A 58 -30.92 45.21 -70.63
C GLU A 58 -30.12 45.53 -69.35
N LYS A 59 -30.32 46.70 -68.74
CA LYS A 59 -29.70 47.04 -67.44
C LYS A 59 -30.17 46.12 -66.32
N GLN A 60 -31.48 45.90 -66.18
CA GLN A 60 -32.02 45.00 -65.15
C GLN A 60 -31.52 43.57 -65.32
N VAL A 61 -31.48 43.08 -66.56
CA VAL A 61 -30.97 41.74 -66.89
C VAL A 61 -29.49 41.64 -66.54
N ASN A 62 -28.67 42.65 -66.86
CA ASN A 62 -27.25 42.64 -66.53
C ASN A 62 -26.98 42.71 -65.02
N GLU A 63 -27.72 43.53 -64.27
CA GLU A 63 -27.63 43.59 -62.80
C GLU A 63 -28.01 42.24 -62.16
N PHE A 64 -29.08 41.62 -62.65
CA PHE A 64 -29.50 40.28 -62.24
C PHE A 64 -28.40 39.25 -62.52
N TRP A 65 -27.85 39.20 -63.73
CA TRP A 65 -26.77 38.27 -64.08
C TRP A 65 -25.52 38.48 -63.24
N SER A 66 -25.15 39.73 -62.95
CA SER A 66 -24.04 40.05 -62.05
C SER A 66 -24.26 39.49 -60.65
N TYR A 67 -25.44 39.71 -60.07
CA TYR A 67 -25.82 39.15 -58.77
C TYR A 67 -25.79 37.62 -58.76
N PHE A 68 -26.43 36.99 -59.76
CA PHE A 68 -26.48 35.53 -59.88
C PHE A 68 -25.10 34.91 -60.05
N THR A 69 -24.21 35.54 -60.83
CA THR A 69 -22.85 35.03 -61.05
C THR A 69 -22.05 35.06 -59.75
N LYS A 70 -22.21 36.11 -58.94
CA LYS A 70 -21.58 36.22 -57.62
C LYS A 70 -22.09 35.13 -56.68
N GLU A 71 -23.39 34.89 -56.63
CA GLU A 71 -23.95 33.83 -55.77
C GLU A 71 -23.60 32.41 -56.24
N ILE A 72 -23.49 32.17 -57.55
CA ILE A 72 -22.97 30.87 -58.03
C ILE A 72 -21.52 30.69 -57.61
N GLY A 73 -20.71 31.76 -57.60
CA GLY A 73 -19.33 31.74 -57.12
C GLY A 73 -19.23 31.38 -55.63
N THR A 74 -20.05 31.99 -54.77
CA THR A 74 -20.09 31.69 -53.33
C THR A 74 -20.54 30.25 -53.08
N ILE A 75 -21.56 29.76 -53.78
CA ILE A 75 -22.04 28.37 -53.67
C ILE A 75 -20.94 27.38 -54.04
N LYS A 76 -20.23 27.60 -55.15
CA LYS A 76 -19.13 26.72 -55.57
C LYS A 76 -18.01 26.66 -54.52
N LYS A 77 -17.66 27.80 -53.92
CA LYS A 77 -16.66 27.86 -52.84
C LYS A 77 -17.12 27.08 -51.61
N ASN A 78 -18.36 27.26 -51.18
CA ASN A 78 -18.91 26.51 -50.05
C ASN A 78 -18.96 25.00 -50.33
N GLN A 79 -19.24 24.60 -51.57
CA GLN A 79 -19.21 23.18 -51.97
C GLN A 79 -17.82 22.56 -51.83
N SER A 80 -16.74 23.28 -52.21
CA SER A 80 -15.37 22.79 -52.00
C SER A 80 -15.02 22.68 -50.51
N GLU A 81 -15.38 23.67 -49.69
CA GLU A 81 -15.11 23.63 -48.24
C GLU A 81 -15.87 22.48 -47.55
N ILE A 82 -17.12 22.23 -47.94
CA ILE A 82 -17.92 21.10 -47.43
C ILE A 82 -17.26 19.76 -47.79
N LEU A 83 -16.66 19.64 -48.98
CA LEU A 83 -15.98 18.41 -49.38
C LEU A 83 -14.71 18.16 -48.54
N GLU A 84 -13.93 19.19 -48.24
CA GLU A 84 -12.76 19.09 -47.36
C GLU A 84 -13.16 18.70 -45.94
N ILE A 85 -14.22 19.33 -45.40
CA ILE A 85 -14.78 18.99 -44.08
C ILE A 85 -15.23 17.53 -44.05
N LYS A 86 -15.89 17.05 -45.12
CA LYS A 86 -16.32 15.65 -45.22
C LYS A 86 -15.15 14.69 -45.15
N ASN A 87 -14.07 14.95 -45.90
CA ASN A 87 -12.87 14.12 -45.87
C ASN A 87 -12.22 14.13 -44.48
N ALA A 88 -12.12 15.30 -43.84
CA ALA A 88 -11.60 15.41 -42.47
C ALA A 88 -12.46 14.63 -41.46
N MET A 89 -13.79 14.66 -41.62
CA MET A 89 -14.73 13.90 -40.78
C MET A 89 -14.54 12.39 -40.94
N ASP A 90 -14.31 11.91 -42.16
CA ASP A 90 -14.07 10.49 -42.43
C ASP A 90 -12.76 10.02 -41.77
N HIS A 91 -11.71 10.83 -41.80
CA HIS A 91 -10.45 10.54 -41.07
C HIS A 91 -10.66 10.51 -39.55
N ILE A 92 -11.41 11.48 -39.00
CA ILE A 92 -11.74 11.50 -37.56
C ILE A 92 -12.52 10.24 -37.18
N LYS A 93 -13.47 9.81 -38.01
CA LYS A 93 -14.26 8.60 -37.77
C LYS A 93 -13.37 7.35 -37.72
N GLN A 94 -12.50 7.17 -38.71
CA GLN A 94 -11.56 6.03 -38.73
C GLN A 94 -10.64 6.02 -37.49
N ASN A 95 -10.12 7.18 -37.10
CA ASN A 95 -9.31 7.30 -35.90
C ASN A 95 -10.12 6.95 -34.64
N THR A 96 -11.37 7.40 -34.54
CA THR A 96 -12.27 7.11 -33.41
C THR A 96 -12.55 5.61 -33.33
N ASP A 97 -12.84 4.96 -34.45
CA ASP A 97 -13.06 3.51 -34.50
C ASP A 97 -11.81 2.73 -34.08
N SER A 98 -10.63 3.17 -34.52
CA SER A 98 -9.34 2.57 -34.11
C SER A 98 -9.05 2.75 -32.61
N LEU A 99 -9.43 3.91 -32.04
CA LEU A 99 -9.29 4.17 -30.61
C LEU A 99 -10.23 3.32 -29.78
N ASN A 100 -11.48 3.14 -30.21
CA ASN A 100 -12.44 2.27 -29.54
C ASN A 100 -11.94 0.82 -29.46
N ALA A 101 -11.44 0.28 -30.58
CA ALA A 101 -10.85 -1.06 -30.58
C ALA A 101 -9.64 -1.16 -29.62
N CYS A 102 -8.83 -0.11 -29.52
CA CYS A 102 -7.74 -0.06 -28.54
C CYS A 102 -8.26 -0.08 -27.09
N VAL A 103 -9.31 0.71 -26.79
CA VAL A 103 -9.95 0.75 -25.47
C VAL A 103 -10.47 -0.63 -25.09
N ASP A 104 -11.17 -1.33 -25.98
CA ASP A 104 -11.68 -2.68 -25.73
C ASP A 104 -10.53 -3.64 -25.32
N THR A 105 -9.39 -3.58 -26.02
CA THR A 105 -8.22 -4.41 -25.67
C THR A 105 -7.58 -4.05 -24.33
N ILE A 106 -7.67 -2.79 -23.91
CA ILE A 106 -7.17 -2.33 -22.62
C ILE A 106 -8.11 -2.79 -21.51
N GLU A 107 -9.42 -2.70 -21.71
CA GLU A 107 -10.42 -3.16 -20.75
C GLU A 107 -10.28 -4.66 -20.44
N GLU A 108 -10.09 -5.50 -21.47
CA GLU A 108 -9.81 -6.93 -21.27
C GLU A 108 -8.52 -7.16 -20.47
N LYS A 109 -7.44 -6.41 -20.77
CA LYS A 109 -6.18 -6.52 -20.02
C LYS A 109 -6.33 -6.08 -18.57
N ILE A 110 -7.12 -5.02 -18.31
CA ILE A 110 -7.42 -4.55 -16.96
C ILE A 110 -8.16 -5.63 -16.20
N SER A 111 -9.21 -6.22 -16.77
CA SER A 111 -9.97 -7.33 -16.17
C SER A 111 -9.06 -8.50 -15.77
N ILE A 112 -8.17 -8.95 -16.67
CA ILE A 112 -7.21 -10.02 -16.38
C ILE A 112 -6.25 -9.65 -15.25
N ILE A 113 -5.83 -8.38 -15.17
CA ILE A 113 -4.94 -7.90 -14.11
C ILE A 113 -5.67 -7.83 -12.77
N GLU A 114 -6.92 -7.35 -12.74
CA GLU A 114 -7.75 -7.29 -11.54
C GLU A 114 -7.98 -8.69 -10.95
N ASP A 115 -8.31 -9.67 -11.79
CA ASP A 115 -8.46 -11.07 -11.37
C ASP A 115 -7.16 -11.64 -10.78
N ARG A 116 -6.02 -11.34 -11.41
CA ARG A 116 -4.69 -11.75 -10.89
C ARG A 116 -4.35 -11.06 -9.58
N GLN A 117 -4.72 -9.79 -9.42
CA GLN A 117 -4.47 -9.04 -8.19
C GLN A 117 -5.23 -9.66 -7.01
N VAL A 118 -6.49 -10.05 -7.19
CA VAL A 118 -7.26 -10.72 -6.14
C VAL A 118 -6.61 -12.04 -5.73
N GLN A 119 -6.18 -12.86 -6.70
CA GLN A 119 -5.47 -14.12 -6.41
C GLN A 119 -4.13 -13.88 -5.70
N TRP A 120 -3.39 -12.84 -6.11
CA TRP A 120 -2.13 -12.47 -5.49
C TRP A 120 -2.32 -12.01 -4.04
N LEU A 121 -3.33 -11.17 -3.76
CA LEU A 121 -3.66 -10.73 -2.40
C LEU A 121 -3.98 -11.90 -1.47
N GLN A 122 -4.83 -12.83 -1.91
CA GLN A 122 -5.15 -14.04 -1.14
C GLN A 122 -3.90 -14.90 -0.88
N THR A 123 -3.00 -14.99 -1.85
CA THR A 123 -1.76 -15.75 -1.69
C THR A 123 -0.83 -15.06 -0.68
N GLU A 124 -0.77 -13.74 -0.72
CA GLU A 124 0.04 -12.94 0.20
C GLU A 124 -0.47 -13.01 1.63
N GLU A 125 -1.79 -12.89 1.85
CA GLU A 125 -2.41 -13.10 3.16
C GLU A 125 -2.09 -14.50 3.72
N ASN A 126 -2.21 -15.54 2.89
CA ASN A 126 -1.85 -16.90 3.29
C ASN A 126 -0.35 -17.03 3.60
N ARG A 127 0.52 -16.35 2.86
CA ARG A 127 1.97 -16.32 3.09
C ARG A 127 2.30 -15.63 4.41
N GLU A 128 1.67 -14.49 4.68
CA GLU A 128 1.82 -13.74 5.93
C GLU A 128 1.35 -14.56 7.14
N LEU A 129 0.18 -15.21 7.06
CA LEU A 129 -0.30 -16.10 8.12
C LEU A 129 0.70 -17.22 8.41
N ARG A 130 1.28 -17.84 7.37
CA ARG A 130 2.30 -18.88 7.52
C ARG A 130 3.59 -18.35 8.16
N ILE A 131 4.04 -17.16 7.76
CA ILE A 131 5.22 -16.52 8.34
C ILE A 131 4.97 -16.21 9.81
N LYS A 132 3.83 -15.61 10.15
CA LYS A 132 3.45 -15.29 11.52
C LYS A 132 3.44 -16.52 12.43
N ILE A 133 2.79 -17.60 11.99
CA ILE A 133 2.79 -18.88 12.73
C ILE A 133 4.22 -19.41 12.90
N THR A 134 5.05 -19.30 11.85
CA THR A 134 6.44 -19.76 11.93
C THR A 134 7.24 -18.92 12.93
N GLU A 135 7.11 -17.59 12.87
CA GLU A 135 7.76 -16.64 13.77
C GLU A 135 7.36 -16.85 15.23
N GLU A 136 6.08 -17.13 15.50
CA GLU A 136 5.59 -17.45 16.84
C GLU A 136 6.19 -18.77 17.38
N ASN A 137 6.43 -19.76 16.50
CA ASN A 137 7.01 -21.05 16.87
C ASN A 137 8.55 -21.03 16.99
N LEU A 138 9.24 -20.11 16.31
CA LEU A 138 10.71 -20.05 16.29
C LEU A 138 11.35 -19.92 17.69
N PRO A 139 10.87 -19.06 18.61
CA PRO A 139 11.43 -18.97 19.96
C PRO A 139 11.37 -20.29 20.71
N GLU A 140 10.25 -21.01 20.63
CA GLU A 140 10.06 -22.29 21.32
C GLU A 140 11.01 -23.35 20.76
N ILE A 141 11.14 -23.45 19.44
CA ILE A 141 12.07 -24.36 18.77
C ILE A 141 13.51 -24.01 19.16
N ALA A 142 13.89 -22.74 19.08
CA ALA A 142 15.24 -22.30 19.34
C ALA A 142 15.64 -22.48 20.83
N ASP A 143 14.71 -22.29 21.76
CA ASP A 143 14.91 -22.61 23.17
C ASP A 143 14.93 -24.12 23.41
N SER A 144 14.15 -24.92 22.66
CA SER A 144 14.19 -26.38 22.75
C SER A 144 15.57 -26.93 22.39
N ILE A 145 16.22 -26.36 21.38
CA ILE A 145 17.59 -26.70 20.96
C ILE A 145 18.60 -26.28 22.04
N ARG A 146 18.41 -25.11 22.65
CA ARG A 146 19.26 -24.58 23.74
C ARG A 146 18.86 -25.11 25.13
N LYS A 147 17.94 -26.06 25.20
CA LYS A 147 17.37 -26.52 26.47
C LYS A 147 18.44 -27.06 27.41
N CYS A 148 19.47 -27.73 26.89
CA CYS A 148 20.60 -28.22 27.68
C CYS A 148 21.81 -27.26 27.72
N ASN A 149 21.70 -26.05 27.18
CA ASN A 149 22.81 -25.09 27.13
C ASN A 149 22.86 -24.22 28.38
N LEU A 150 24.05 -24.03 28.92
CA LEU A 150 24.39 -23.06 29.97
C LEU A 150 25.45 -22.10 29.46
N ARG A 151 25.48 -20.90 30.02
CA ARG A 151 26.38 -19.82 29.61
C ARG A 151 27.23 -19.38 30.80
N ILE A 152 28.55 -19.34 30.60
CA ILE A 152 29.54 -18.86 31.56
C ILE A 152 30.01 -17.47 31.11
N ILE A 153 29.91 -16.50 32.01
CA ILE A 153 30.22 -15.10 31.75
C ILE A 153 31.40 -14.67 32.62
N GLY A 154 32.33 -13.94 32.00
CA GLY A 154 33.46 -13.29 32.68
C GLY A 154 34.79 -14.04 32.63
N ILE A 155 34.84 -15.23 32.01
CA ILE A 155 36.09 -15.99 31.90
C ILE A 155 36.99 -15.30 30.85
N PRO A 156 38.22 -14.87 31.16
CA PRO A 156 39.08 -14.19 30.20
C PRO A 156 39.53 -15.11 29.06
N GLU A 157 39.98 -14.52 27.95
CA GLU A 157 40.51 -15.28 26.81
C GLU A 157 41.91 -15.83 27.16
N GLY A 158 42.19 -17.09 26.81
CA GLY A 158 43.47 -17.75 27.12
C GLY A 158 43.58 -18.38 28.51
N MET A 159 42.61 -18.20 29.42
CA MET A 159 42.57 -18.95 30.67
C MET A 159 42.00 -20.36 30.48
N GLY A 160 42.87 -21.35 30.66
CA GLY A 160 42.56 -22.79 30.62
C GLY A 160 43.82 -23.55 30.21
N LYS A 161 44.24 -24.55 31.00
CA LYS A 161 45.26 -25.50 30.50
C LYS A 161 44.56 -26.33 29.42
N GLU A 162 45.15 -26.40 28.23
CA GLU A 162 44.67 -27.21 27.10
C GLU A 162 43.21 -26.95 26.67
N ASN A 163 42.98 -25.86 25.94
CA ASN A 163 41.99 -25.68 24.86
C ASN A 163 40.52 -26.15 24.99
N SER A 164 39.99 -26.57 26.13
CA SER A 164 38.59 -26.99 26.19
C SER A 164 37.78 -26.11 27.13
N ALA A 165 36.76 -25.44 26.59
CA ALA A 165 35.72 -24.82 27.39
C ALA A 165 35.02 -25.83 28.34
N LYS A 166 35.23 -27.14 28.10
CA LYS A 166 34.84 -28.26 28.95
C LYS A 166 35.66 -28.33 30.24
N SER A 167 36.98 -28.13 30.19
CA SER A 167 37.81 -28.12 31.41
C SER A 167 37.43 -26.98 32.35
N VAL A 168 37.12 -25.79 31.81
CA VAL A 168 36.66 -24.64 32.61
C VAL A 168 35.40 -24.98 33.41
N LEU A 169 34.43 -25.68 32.82
CA LEU A 169 33.23 -26.08 33.56
C LEU A 169 33.56 -27.12 34.64
N ASN A 170 34.41 -28.10 34.33
CA ASN A 170 34.81 -29.11 35.30
C ASN A 170 35.54 -28.51 36.50
N ASP A 171 36.48 -27.60 36.27
CA ASP A 171 37.18 -26.85 37.32
C ASP A 171 36.18 -26.05 38.19
N ILE A 172 35.21 -25.37 37.55
CA ILE A 172 34.14 -24.66 38.27
C ILE A 172 33.31 -25.62 39.14
N ILE A 173 33.05 -26.82 38.66
CA ILE A 173 32.29 -27.82 39.40
C ILE A 173 33.08 -28.33 40.60
N ALA A 174 34.37 -28.61 40.43
CA ALA A 174 35.24 -29.04 41.53
C ALA A 174 35.38 -27.94 42.60
N ASP A 175 35.66 -26.70 42.17
CA ASP A 175 35.89 -25.57 43.08
C ASP A 175 34.64 -25.21 43.87
N ASN A 176 33.45 -25.36 43.28
CA ASN A 176 32.22 -24.86 43.86
C ASN A 176 31.26 -25.96 44.29
N PHE A 177 31.15 -27.10 43.63
CA PHE A 177 30.03 -28.02 43.78
C PHE A 177 30.44 -29.45 44.15
N THR A 178 31.07 -29.62 45.32
CA THR A 178 31.46 -30.94 45.87
C THR A 178 30.30 -31.94 45.93
N ASN A 179 29.07 -31.47 46.24
CA ASN A 179 27.88 -32.33 46.27
C ASN A 179 27.43 -32.83 44.88
N LEU A 180 27.80 -32.14 43.80
CA LEU A 180 27.43 -32.53 42.43
C LEU A 180 28.38 -33.60 41.87
N GLU A 181 29.64 -33.61 42.31
CA GLU A 181 30.66 -34.59 41.88
C GLU A 181 30.40 -36.00 42.43
N ILE A 182 29.83 -36.11 43.63
CA ILE A 182 29.61 -37.40 44.31
C ILE A 182 28.47 -38.21 43.66
N GLU A 183 27.48 -37.56 43.03
CA GLU A 183 26.26 -38.24 42.57
C GLU A 183 26.33 -38.83 41.15
N ARG A 184 27.28 -38.40 40.30
CA ARG A 184 27.57 -38.96 38.95
C ARG A 184 28.60 -38.09 38.21
N GLU A 185 29.39 -38.71 37.34
CA GLU A 185 30.22 -38.02 36.34
C GLU A 185 29.30 -37.19 35.42
N MET A 186 29.45 -35.86 35.45
CA MET A 186 28.57 -34.96 34.74
C MET A 186 29.04 -34.80 33.29
N CYS A 187 28.31 -35.38 32.33
CA CYS A 187 28.75 -35.41 30.92
C CYS A 187 28.48 -34.07 30.20
N VAL A 188 29.56 -33.39 29.82
CA VAL A 188 29.55 -32.28 28.85
C VAL A 188 29.70 -32.84 27.44
N GLU A 189 28.73 -32.54 26.57
CA GLU A 189 28.76 -32.91 25.15
C GLU A 189 29.69 -31.96 24.38
N GLU A 190 29.40 -30.67 24.47
CA GLU A 190 30.10 -29.64 23.72
C GLU A 190 30.31 -28.41 24.58
N ALA A 191 31.41 -27.71 24.35
CA ALA A 191 31.70 -26.45 25.01
C ALA A 191 32.50 -25.57 24.04
N PHE A 192 32.03 -24.34 23.83
CA PHE A 192 32.68 -23.41 22.90
C PHE A 192 32.48 -21.94 23.32
N ARG A 193 33.32 -21.06 22.80
CA ARG A 193 33.18 -19.60 22.97
C ARG A 193 32.22 -19.05 21.93
N SER A 194 31.31 -18.18 22.36
CA SER A 194 30.34 -17.50 21.48
C SER A 194 30.46 -15.98 21.63
N PRO A 195 30.61 -15.22 20.52
CA PRO A 195 30.71 -15.68 19.12
C PRO A 195 32.01 -16.43 18.78
N ARG A 196 32.06 -17.13 17.63
CA ARG A 196 33.25 -17.92 17.22
C ARG A 196 34.52 -17.07 17.07
N PHE A 197 34.37 -15.84 16.58
CA PHE A 197 35.45 -14.89 16.37
C PHE A 197 35.53 -13.88 17.51
N VAL A 198 36.76 -13.47 17.84
CA VAL A 198 37.04 -12.41 18.82
C VAL A 198 36.72 -11.07 18.18
N ASN A 199 35.95 -10.23 18.85
CA ASN A 199 35.70 -8.87 18.40
C ASN A 199 36.65 -7.90 19.11
N VAL A 200 37.65 -7.40 18.39
CA VAL A 200 38.70 -6.51 18.93
C VAL A 200 38.11 -5.21 19.50
N LYS A 201 36.92 -4.77 19.04
CA LYS A 201 36.25 -3.56 19.53
C LYS A 201 35.59 -3.74 20.91
N ARG A 202 35.45 -4.98 21.40
CA ARG A 202 34.81 -5.27 22.69
C ARG A 202 35.89 -5.68 23.71
N PRO A 203 36.09 -4.91 24.79
CA PRO A 203 37.09 -5.25 25.82
C PRO A 203 36.63 -6.43 26.71
N THR A 204 35.36 -6.82 26.65
CA THR A 204 34.80 -7.93 27.44
C THR A 204 35.10 -9.28 26.81
N ALA A 205 35.55 -10.24 27.62
CA ALA A 205 35.76 -11.61 27.18
C ALA A 205 34.47 -12.28 26.68
N ARG A 206 34.59 -13.12 25.65
CA ARG A 206 33.46 -13.85 25.06
C ARG A 206 32.84 -14.82 26.06
N HIS A 207 31.53 -15.02 25.97
CA HIS A 207 30.86 -16.02 26.81
C HIS A 207 31.23 -17.44 26.36
N ILE A 208 31.27 -18.36 27.32
CA ILE A 208 31.36 -19.79 27.03
C ILE A 208 29.94 -20.35 27.02
N VAL A 209 29.56 -21.07 25.96
CA VAL A 209 28.34 -21.87 25.90
C VAL A 209 28.74 -23.32 26.10
N VAL A 210 28.10 -23.99 27.06
CA VAL A 210 28.32 -25.41 27.34
C VAL A 210 27.00 -26.15 27.19
N LYS A 211 27.02 -27.24 26.42
CA LYS A 211 25.89 -28.15 26.22
C LYS A 211 26.08 -29.37 27.11
N THR A 212 25.16 -29.54 28.06
CA THR A 212 25.13 -30.74 28.92
C THR A 212 24.40 -31.87 28.21
N ALA A 213 24.75 -33.13 28.51
CA ALA A 213 24.06 -34.27 27.93
C ALA A 213 22.59 -34.36 28.37
N LYS A 214 22.29 -33.97 29.61
CA LYS A 214 20.94 -34.01 30.17
C LYS A 214 20.50 -32.63 30.65
N MET A 215 19.21 -32.33 30.47
CA MET A 215 18.59 -31.12 30.99
C MET A 215 18.64 -31.05 32.53
N ASN A 216 18.54 -32.19 33.20
CA ASN A 216 18.58 -32.26 34.67
C ASN A 216 19.92 -31.76 35.23
N ASP A 217 21.02 -32.03 34.54
CA ASP A 217 22.36 -31.59 34.97
C ASP A 217 22.46 -30.07 34.91
N LYS A 218 22.05 -29.47 33.78
CA LYS A 218 21.92 -28.00 33.67
C LYS A 218 21.07 -27.41 34.79
N VAL A 219 19.90 -27.98 35.07
CA VAL A 219 18.99 -27.46 36.11
C VAL A 219 19.63 -27.54 37.50
N ARG A 220 20.37 -28.62 37.81
CA ARG A 220 21.10 -28.78 39.08
C ARG A 220 22.22 -27.74 39.21
N ILE A 221 23.06 -27.59 38.19
CA ILE A 221 24.15 -26.59 38.16
C ILE A 221 23.58 -25.18 38.36
N ILE A 222 22.56 -24.78 37.59
CA ILE A 222 21.96 -23.44 37.68
C ILE A 222 21.27 -23.22 39.04
N ARG A 223 20.71 -24.27 39.66
CA ARG A 223 20.13 -24.16 41.02
C ARG A 223 21.22 -23.91 42.05
N ALA A 224 22.30 -24.68 42.00
CA ALA A 224 23.43 -24.52 42.92
C ALA A 224 24.14 -23.16 42.72
N ALA A 225 24.30 -22.73 41.46
CA ALA A 225 24.82 -21.43 41.06
C ALA A 225 24.03 -20.23 41.61
N ARG A 226 22.73 -20.40 41.90
CA ARG A 226 21.88 -19.34 42.47
C ARG A 226 22.01 -19.22 43.99
N GLN A 227 22.46 -20.28 44.65
CA GLN A 227 22.56 -20.33 46.11
C GLN A 227 23.87 -19.73 46.63
N LYS A 228 24.92 -19.68 45.80
CA LYS A 228 26.22 -19.13 46.17
C LYS A 228 26.91 -18.43 45.01
N LYS A 229 27.86 -17.57 45.34
CA LYS A 229 28.75 -16.96 44.35
C LYS A 229 29.67 -18.04 43.78
N ILE A 230 29.79 -18.07 42.47
CA ILE A 230 30.64 -19.03 41.77
C ILE A 230 32.01 -18.41 41.58
N THR A 231 33.05 -19.12 41.96
CA THR A 231 34.44 -18.69 41.78
C THR A 231 35.17 -19.62 40.82
N TYR A 232 36.03 -19.07 39.98
CA TYR A 232 36.96 -19.82 39.14
C TYR A 232 38.34 -19.18 39.32
N LYS A 233 39.33 -19.96 39.76
CA LYS A 233 40.68 -19.46 40.06
C LYS A 233 40.67 -18.20 40.95
N GLY A 234 39.85 -18.22 42.00
CA GLY A 234 39.69 -17.12 42.96
C GLY A 234 38.88 -15.91 42.48
N THR A 235 38.44 -15.85 41.22
CA THR A 235 37.66 -14.72 40.68
C THR A 235 36.17 -15.09 40.58
N PRO A 236 35.23 -14.20 40.95
CA PRO A 236 33.80 -14.48 40.84
C PRO A 236 33.31 -14.42 39.39
N HIS A 237 32.45 -15.37 39.03
CA HIS A 237 31.89 -15.51 37.69
C HIS A 237 30.39 -15.80 37.73
N ARG A 238 29.71 -15.62 36.60
CA ARG A 238 28.26 -15.83 36.50
C ARG A 238 27.94 -16.99 35.57
N LEU A 239 27.18 -17.94 36.09
CA LEU A 239 26.48 -18.96 35.29
C LEU A 239 25.05 -18.51 35.03
N SER A 240 24.65 -18.56 33.76
CA SER A 240 23.28 -18.27 33.33
C SER A 240 22.75 -19.34 32.40
N VAL A 241 21.44 -19.33 32.19
CA VAL A 241 20.82 -20.16 31.16
C VAL A 241 21.01 -19.49 29.80
N ASP A 242 21.23 -20.28 28.75
CA ASP A 242 21.25 -19.81 27.36
C ASP A 242 19.81 -19.88 26.80
N PHE A 243 19.25 -18.72 26.47
CA PHE A 243 17.91 -18.54 25.89
C PHE A 243 18.01 -17.78 24.56
N SER A 244 16.98 -17.87 23.74
CA SER A 244 16.82 -16.99 22.58
C SER A 244 16.70 -15.52 23.00
N THR A 245 16.93 -14.63 22.05
CA THR A 245 16.81 -13.18 22.23
C THR A 245 15.39 -12.79 22.62
N GLU A 246 14.40 -13.41 22.00
CA GLU A 246 12.97 -13.17 22.21
C GLU A 246 12.57 -13.59 23.63
N THR A 247 13.01 -14.77 24.08
CA THR A 247 12.73 -15.26 25.44
C THR A 247 13.44 -14.42 26.50
N LEU A 248 14.66 -13.94 26.24
CA LEU A 248 15.34 -13.01 27.14
C LEU A 248 14.59 -11.68 27.25
N GLN A 249 14.01 -11.18 26.16
CA GLN A 249 13.19 -9.97 26.17
C GLN A 249 11.94 -10.17 27.02
N VAL A 250 11.16 -11.23 26.77
CA VAL A 250 9.95 -11.55 27.57
C VAL A 250 10.31 -11.74 29.05
N ARG A 251 11.43 -12.39 29.36
CA ARG A 251 11.93 -12.51 30.74
C ARG A 251 12.29 -11.16 31.36
N SER A 252 12.83 -10.25 30.59
CA SER A 252 13.15 -8.90 31.05
C SER A 252 11.91 -8.06 31.31
N ASP A 253 10.86 -8.26 30.52
CA ASP A 253 9.57 -7.60 30.68
C ASP A 253 8.86 -8.00 31.98
N TRP A 254 9.23 -9.17 32.54
CA TRP A 254 8.78 -9.62 33.86
C TRP A 254 9.53 -8.98 35.03
N ASN A 255 10.64 -8.27 34.81
CA ASN A 255 11.51 -7.79 35.90
C ASN A 255 10.79 -6.85 36.87
N ASP A 256 10.02 -5.90 36.36
CA ASP A 256 9.28 -4.94 37.19
C ASP A 256 8.19 -5.66 38.00
N ILE A 257 7.47 -6.57 37.36
CA ILE A 257 6.43 -7.39 38.00
C ILE A 257 7.05 -8.26 39.09
N LEU A 258 8.20 -8.88 38.80
CA LEU A 258 8.92 -9.73 39.74
C LEU A 258 9.42 -8.93 40.94
N LYS A 259 9.84 -7.68 40.76
CA LYS A 259 10.21 -6.78 41.87
C LYS A 259 8.99 -6.51 42.75
N THR A 260 7.87 -6.08 42.17
CA THR A 260 6.64 -5.81 42.92
C THR A 260 6.10 -7.03 43.66
N LEU A 261 6.13 -8.22 43.05
CA LEU A 261 5.70 -9.46 43.70
C LEU A 261 6.65 -9.90 44.84
N LYS A 262 7.94 -9.59 44.74
CA LYS A 262 8.91 -9.82 45.83
C LYS A 262 8.64 -8.89 47.01
N ASP A 263 8.37 -7.62 46.75
CA ASP A 263 8.07 -6.62 47.79
C ASP A 263 6.81 -7.00 48.61
N LYS A 264 5.91 -7.80 48.03
CA LYS A 264 4.71 -8.34 48.68
C LYS A 264 4.86 -9.77 49.21
N ASN A 265 6.07 -10.33 49.24
CA ASN A 265 6.37 -11.68 49.76
C ASN A 265 5.61 -12.83 49.07
N LEU A 266 5.21 -12.67 47.81
CA LEU A 266 4.44 -13.69 47.05
C LEU A 266 5.33 -14.80 46.45
N GLN A 267 6.61 -14.84 46.81
CA GLN A 267 7.60 -15.84 46.36
C GLN A 267 7.59 -16.06 44.83
N PRO A 268 7.79 -14.99 44.02
CA PRO A 268 7.70 -15.11 42.57
C PRO A 268 8.88 -15.89 42.00
N ARG A 269 8.62 -16.65 40.94
CA ARG A 269 9.60 -17.43 40.19
C ARG A 269 9.34 -17.33 38.69
N ILE A 270 10.40 -17.14 37.91
CA ILE A 270 10.33 -17.27 36.45
C ILE A 270 10.72 -18.70 36.06
N GLY A 271 9.73 -19.44 35.56
CA GLY A 271 9.86 -20.77 34.97
C GLY A 271 10.37 -20.75 33.54
N TYR A 272 10.49 -21.93 32.93
CA TYR A 272 10.88 -22.10 31.53
C TYR A 272 9.64 -22.07 30.60
N PRO A 273 9.75 -21.53 29.37
CA PRO A 273 10.83 -20.69 28.86
C PRO A 273 10.75 -19.26 29.39
N ALA A 274 9.54 -18.70 29.61
CA ALA A 274 9.36 -17.33 30.13
C ALA A 274 8.10 -17.15 31.00
N LYS A 275 7.66 -18.19 31.72
CA LYS A 275 6.42 -18.14 32.53
C LYS A 275 6.70 -17.55 33.91
N ILE A 276 5.88 -16.60 34.39
CA ILE A 276 5.96 -16.14 35.78
C ILE A 276 5.01 -16.96 36.66
N SER A 277 5.45 -17.34 37.85
CA SER A 277 4.61 -17.97 38.85
C SER A 277 4.82 -17.35 40.22
N PHE A 278 3.79 -17.35 41.04
CA PHE A 278 3.84 -16.86 42.42
C PHE A 278 2.78 -17.57 43.27
N ARG A 279 2.97 -17.54 44.59
CA ARG A 279 2.02 -18.12 45.54
C ARG A 279 0.90 -17.14 45.82
N TYR A 280 -0.34 -17.57 45.66
CA TYR A 280 -1.54 -16.80 45.95
C TYR A 280 -2.61 -17.73 46.52
N GLU A 281 -3.21 -17.37 47.65
CA GLU A 281 -4.23 -18.19 48.35
C GLU A 281 -3.77 -19.64 48.62
N GLY A 282 -2.47 -19.84 48.92
CA GLY A 282 -1.91 -21.16 49.19
C GLY A 282 -1.53 -21.96 47.94
N GLU A 283 -1.97 -21.56 46.75
CA GLU A 283 -1.66 -22.24 45.48
C GLU A 283 -0.58 -21.50 44.67
N ILE A 284 0.17 -22.24 43.85
CA ILE A 284 1.10 -21.64 42.89
C ILE A 284 0.33 -21.37 41.60
N LYS A 285 0.13 -20.10 41.26
CA LYS A 285 -0.44 -19.68 39.97
C LYS A 285 0.70 -19.40 38.99
N SER A 286 0.53 -19.81 37.74
CA SER A 286 1.54 -19.66 36.68
C SER A 286 0.93 -19.05 35.44
N PHE A 287 1.61 -18.06 34.86
CA PHE A 287 1.14 -17.26 33.73
C PHE A 287 2.20 -17.26 32.62
N PRO A 288 1.82 -17.59 31.37
CA PRO A 288 2.75 -17.61 30.25
C PRO A 288 3.06 -16.21 29.70
N ASP A 289 2.11 -15.29 29.78
CA ASP A 289 2.21 -13.94 29.21
C ASP A 289 1.54 -12.91 30.15
N LYS A 290 1.77 -11.62 29.85
CA LYS A 290 1.20 -10.51 30.62
C LYS A 290 -0.32 -10.40 30.46
N GLN A 291 -0.89 -10.84 29.34
CA GLN A 291 -2.33 -10.72 29.09
C GLN A 291 -3.13 -11.63 30.02
N LYS A 292 -2.77 -12.91 30.14
CA LYS A 292 -3.40 -13.85 31.08
C LYS A 292 -3.22 -13.42 32.52
N LEU A 293 -2.10 -12.76 32.85
CA LEU A 293 -1.92 -12.16 34.18
C LEU A 293 -2.87 -10.96 34.39
N ARG A 294 -3.12 -10.13 33.36
CA ARG A 294 -4.13 -9.05 33.43
C ARG A 294 -5.53 -9.59 33.60
N GLU A 295 -5.92 -10.62 32.86
CA GLU A 295 -7.23 -11.28 32.99
C GLU A 295 -7.43 -11.85 34.40
N PHE A 296 -6.39 -12.46 34.96
CA PHE A 296 -6.41 -12.94 36.35
C PHE A 296 -6.50 -11.80 37.37
N ALA A 297 -5.78 -10.70 37.14
CA ALA A 297 -5.86 -9.52 38.00
C ALA A 297 -7.24 -8.84 37.90
N ALA A 298 -7.85 -8.78 36.72
CA ALA A 298 -9.15 -8.14 36.52
C ALA A 298 -10.28 -8.81 37.31
N THR A 299 -10.20 -10.12 37.51
CA THR A 299 -11.19 -10.90 38.27
C THR A 299 -10.93 -10.93 39.77
N ARG A 300 -9.79 -10.42 40.27
CA ARG A 300 -9.36 -10.53 41.67
C ARG A 300 -8.82 -9.19 42.19
N PRO A 301 -9.48 -8.54 43.17
CA PRO A 301 -9.06 -7.21 43.66
C PRO A 301 -7.64 -7.14 44.25
N PRO A 302 -7.19 -8.08 45.12
CA PRO A 302 -5.86 -7.95 45.73
C PRO A 302 -4.69 -8.05 44.73
N PRO A 303 -4.68 -9.00 43.76
CA PRO A 303 -3.72 -9.00 42.66
C PRO A 303 -3.80 -7.75 41.78
N ALA A 304 -5.01 -7.22 41.52
CA ALA A 304 -5.19 -5.99 40.74
C ALA A 304 -4.50 -4.80 41.39
N GLU A 305 -4.68 -4.59 42.69
CA GLU A 305 -4.07 -3.47 43.42
C GLU A 305 -2.54 -3.56 43.47
N ILE A 306 -2.02 -4.77 43.69
CA ILE A 306 -0.57 -5.02 43.75
C ILE A 306 0.09 -4.75 42.39
N LEU A 307 -0.57 -5.16 41.30
CA LEU A 307 0.00 -5.11 39.96
C LEU A 307 -0.46 -3.90 39.13
N LYS A 308 -1.32 -3.03 39.67
CA LYS A 308 -1.92 -1.87 38.97
C LYS A 308 -0.88 -0.98 38.31
N LYS A 309 0.23 -0.70 39.02
CA LYS A 309 1.32 0.18 38.57
C LYS A 309 2.19 -0.41 37.46
N VAL A 310 2.13 -1.74 37.23
CA VAL A 310 3.06 -2.45 36.34
C VAL A 310 2.34 -3.12 35.16
N LEU A 311 1.05 -3.43 35.31
CA LEU A 311 0.23 -4.04 34.26
C LEU A 311 -0.52 -3.03 33.39
N ILE A 312 -0.69 -1.80 33.85
CA ILE A 312 -1.32 -0.71 33.11
C ILE A 312 -0.23 0.34 32.89
N PRO A 313 0.31 0.49 31.66
CA PRO A 313 1.08 1.70 31.35
C PRO A 313 0.14 2.89 31.47
N GLU A 314 0.62 3.96 32.12
CA GLU A 314 -0.07 5.27 32.10
C GLU A 314 -0.28 5.78 30.67
#